data_AF-F8DC07-F1
#
_entry.id   AF-F8DC07-F1
#
_cell.length_a   1.000
_cell.length_b   1.000
_cell.length_c   1.000
_cell.angle_alpha   90.00
_cell.angle_beta   90.00
_cell.angle_gamma   90.00
#
_symmetry.space_group_name_H-M   'P 1'
#
loop_
_entity.id
_entity.type
_entity.pdbx_description
1 polymer ?
#
loop_
_entity_poly.entity_id
_entity_poly.type
_entity_poly.pdbx_seq_one_letter_code
_entity_poly.pdbx_strand_id
1 'polypeptide(L)'
;MSDLITEFADYDSFAREWHAQDLESHSVTLAEARERGLLNEQDTRQIWQLLDLLEDDELFLHLPQWLADEKVDGADGDGDAPTTFVGRVARETDKAILVEDSAATHALMRLAHGIRSLERGLENTGADADRREELEQRLQAKYRQFETRDDAVGLADEWVPKSQIRSAIRRRE
;
A
#
# COMPACT_ATOMS: atom_id res chain seq x y z
N MET A 1 23.43 -7.18 -7.32
CA MET A 1 22.30 -6.29 -7.02
C MET A 1 21.28 -7.17 -6.33
N SER A 2 21.04 -6.96 -5.04
CA SER A 2 19.88 -7.58 -4.40
C SER A 2 18.70 -6.76 -4.87
N ASP A 3 17.79 -7.36 -5.63
CA ASP A 3 16.51 -6.71 -5.92
C ASP A 3 15.79 -6.55 -4.59
N LEU A 4 15.86 -5.33 -4.04
CA LEU A 4 15.12 -4.96 -2.83
C LEU A 4 13.62 -4.96 -3.11
N ILE A 5 13.24 -4.65 -4.34
CA ILE A 5 11.87 -4.50 -4.79
C ILE A 5 11.37 -5.89 -5.20
N THR A 6 10.36 -6.36 -4.49
CA THR A 6 9.65 -7.59 -4.85
C THR A 6 8.39 -7.23 -5.62
N GLU A 7 8.25 -7.82 -6.81
CA GLU A 7 7.08 -7.62 -7.67
C GLU A 7 6.12 -8.81 -7.58
N PHE A 8 4.82 -8.53 -7.55
CA PHE A 8 3.79 -9.56 -7.56
C PHE A 8 2.78 -9.34 -8.67
N ALA A 9 2.50 -10.40 -9.43
CA ALA A 9 1.48 -10.42 -10.47
C ALA A 9 0.12 -10.94 -9.95
N ASP A 10 0.11 -11.69 -8.85
CA ASP A 10 -1.08 -12.31 -8.29
C ASP A 10 -1.19 -12.15 -6.77
N TYR A 11 -2.42 -12.12 -6.30
CA TYR A 11 -2.76 -11.92 -4.88
C TYR A 11 -2.24 -13.04 -3.98
N ASP A 12 -2.24 -14.30 -4.43
CA ASP A 12 -1.87 -15.43 -3.58
C ASP A 12 -0.37 -15.50 -3.34
N SER A 13 0.44 -15.17 -4.35
CA SER A 13 1.89 -15.00 -4.21
C SER A 13 2.21 -13.84 -3.26
N PHE A 14 1.53 -12.70 -3.43
CA PHE A 14 1.67 -11.55 -2.52
C PHE A 14 1.29 -11.92 -1.08
N ALA A 15 0.12 -12.53 -0.87
CA ALA A 15 -0.36 -12.90 0.46
C ALA A 15 0.56 -13.92 1.15
N ARG A 16 1.14 -14.85 0.39
CA ARG A 16 2.11 -15.81 0.92
C ARG A 16 3.37 -15.12 1.44
N GLU A 17 3.91 -14.17 0.69
CA GLU A 17 5.10 -13.43 1.12
C GLU A 17 4.78 -12.51 2.29
N TRP A 18 3.67 -11.76 2.19
CA TRP A 18 3.25 -10.81 3.22
C TRP A 18 3.07 -11.47 4.60
N HIS A 19 2.57 -12.71 4.62
CA HIS A 19 2.35 -13.49 5.84
C HIS A 19 3.44 -14.54 6.10
N ALA A 20 4.58 -14.51 5.40
CA ALA A 20 5.57 -15.59 5.44
C ALA A 20 6.02 -15.95 6.86
N GLN A 21 6.29 -14.95 7.69
CA GLN A 21 6.69 -15.14 9.08
C GLN A 21 5.60 -15.82 9.93
N ASP A 22 4.33 -15.43 9.73
CA ASP A 22 3.21 -16.01 10.46
C ASP A 22 2.93 -17.45 10.01
N LEU A 23 3.02 -17.71 8.71
CA LEU A 23 2.86 -19.05 8.13
C LEU A 23 3.97 -20.00 8.63
N GLU A 24 5.21 -19.54 8.69
CA GLU A 24 6.35 -20.29 9.23
C GLU A 24 6.16 -20.57 10.73
N SER A 25 5.81 -19.54 11.50
CA SER A 25 5.63 -19.65 12.96
C SER A 25 4.53 -20.63 13.35
N HIS A 26 3.47 -20.72 12.56
CA HIS A 26 2.37 -21.68 12.77
C HIS A 26 2.59 -23.02 12.05
N SER A 27 3.63 -23.12 11.21
CA SER A 27 3.91 -24.28 10.36
C SER A 27 2.70 -24.72 9.54
N VAL A 28 2.01 -23.76 8.92
CA VAL A 28 0.80 -23.99 8.10
C VAL A 28 0.96 -23.42 6.70
N THR A 29 0.21 -23.98 5.76
CA THR A 29 0.05 -23.40 4.42
C THR A 29 -0.85 -22.17 4.45
N LEU A 30 -0.77 -21.33 3.40
CA LEU A 30 -1.66 -20.18 3.22
C LEU A 30 -3.15 -20.59 3.24
N ALA A 31 -3.48 -21.73 2.61
CA ALA A 31 -4.84 -22.24 2.56
C ALA A 31 -5.36 -22.64 3.96
N GLU A 32 -4.54 -23.35 4.74
CA GLU A 32 -4.88 -23.73 6.11
C GLU A 32 -4.98 -22.50 7.03
N ALA A 33 -4.09 -21.52 6.87
CA ALA A 33 -4.15 -20.28 7.63
C ALA A 33 -5.44 -19.49 7.35
N ARG A 34 -5.90 -19.46 6.09
CA ARG A 34 -7.19 -18.89 5.69
C ARG A 34 -8.37 -19.62 6.32
N GLU A 35 -8.39 -20.95 6.24
CA GLU A 35 -9.45 -21.78 6.82
C GLU A 35 -9.56 -21.56 8.33
N ARG A 36 -8.42 -21.39 8.99
CA ARG A 36 -8.32 -21.18 10.44
C ARG A 36 -8.48 -19.70 10.87
N GLY A 37 -8.65 -18.77 9.94
CA GLY A 37 -8.77 -17.34 10.23
C GLY A 37 -7.54 -16.74 10.91
N LEU A 38 -6.34 -17.27 10.61
CA LEU A 38 -5.08 -16.81 11.20
C LEU A 38 -4.50 -15.57 10.51
N LEU A 39 -5.06 -15.19 9.36
CA LEU A 39 -4.58 -14.08 8.54
C LEU A 39 -5.54 -12.90 8.59
N ASN A 40 -4.98 -11.69 8.59
CA ASN A 40 -5.77 -10.49 8.33
C ASN A 40 -6.00 -10.32 6.81
N GLU A 41 -6.95 -11.09 6.28
CA GLU A 41 -7.32 -11.07 4.86
C GLU A 41 -7.93 -9.73 4.43
N GLN A 42 -8.57 -9.00 5.34
CA GLN A 42 -9.14 -7.70 5.02
C GLN A 42 -8.04 -6.69 4.69
N ASP A 43 -7.05 -6.55 5.57
CA ASP A 43 -5.95 -5.61 5.36
C ASP A 43 -5.14 -6.02 4.14
N THR A 44 -4.82 -7.31 4.00
CA THR A 44 -4.07 -7.85 2.84
C THR A 44 -4.75 -7.49 1.52
N ARG A 45 -6.08 -7.57 1.44
CA ARG A 45 -6.85 -7.16 0.25
C ARG A 45 -6.82 -5.65 0.04
N GLN A 46 -6.85 -4.85 1.10
CA GLN A 46 -6.74 -3.40 0.98
C GLN A 46 -5.35 -2.98 0.48
N ILE A 47 -4.28 -3.65 0.93
CA ILE A 47 -2.93 -3.45 0.37
C ILE A 47 -2.94 -3.81 -1.12
N TRP A 48 -3.50 -4.96 -1.48
CA TRP A 48 -3.56 -5.39 -2.87
C TRP A 48 -4.34 -4.44 -3.78
N GLN A 49 -5.44 -3.85 -3.27
CA GLN A 49 -6.21 -2.82 -3.96
C GLN A 49 -5.43 -1.52 -4.11
N LEU A 50 -4.64 -1.15 -3.08
CA LEU A 50 -3.76 0.01 -3.14
C LEU A 50 -2.67 -0.19 -4.19
N LEU A 51 -2.00 -1.35 -4.19
CA LEU A 51 -0.93 -1.70 -5.14
C LEU A 51 -1.38 -1.65 -6.61
N ASP A 52 -2.67 -1.83 -6.88
CA ASP A 52 -3.26 -1.71 -8.22
C ASP A 52 -3.35 -0.29 -8.76
N LEU A 53 -3.34 0.70 -7.86
CA LEU A 53 -3.48 2.12 -8.21
C LEU A 53 -2.14 2.85 -8.25
N LEU A 54 -1.05 2.17 -7.91
CA LEU A 54 0.28 2.76 -7.89
C LEU A 54 0.85 2.85 -9.30
N GLU A 55 1.57 3.95 -9.56
CA GLU A 55 2.34 4.11 -10.79
C GLU A 55 3.57 3.19 -10.83
N ASP A 56 4.14 3.00 -12.03
CA ASP A 56 5.31 2.15 -12.27
C ASP A 56 6.56 2.58 -11.48
N ASP A 57 6.66 3.84 -11.07
CA ASP A 57 7.76 4.37 -10.28
C ASP A 57 7.44 4.43 -8.77
N GLU A 58 6.22 4.06 -8.37
CA GLU A 58 5.79 4.04 -6.98
C GLU A 58 6.04 2.69 -6.32
N LEU A 59 6.20 2.71 -5.00
CA LEU A 59 6.42 1.53 -4.17
C LEU A 59 5.61 1.60 -2.88
N PHE A 60 5.12 0.45 -2.47
CA PHE A 60 4.74 0.21 -1.09
C PHE A 60 5.98 -0.16 -0.27
N LEU A 61 6.23 0.58 0.80
CA LEU A 61 7.38 0.40 1.69
C LEU A 61 6.90 0.02 3.08
N HIS A 62 7.50 -1.03 3.64
CA HIS A 62 7.34 -1.40 5.04
C HIS A 62 8.68 -1.16 5.76
N LEU A 63 8.65 -0.27 6.75
CA LEU A 63 9.77 0.11 7.58
C LEU A 63 9.64 -0.54 8.99
N PRO A 64 10.75 -0.83 9.67
CA PRO A 64 10.70 -1.17 11.09
C PRO A 64 10.30 0.06 11.92
N GLN A 65 9.63 -0.15 13.06
CA GLN A 65 9.10 0.93 13.92
C GLN A 65 10.14 2.00 14.22
N TRP A 66 11.32 1.59 14.68
CA TRP A 66 12.39 2.53 15.05
C TRP A 66 12.82 3.45 13.89
N LEU A 67 12.75 2.97 12.63
CA LEU A 67 13.08 3.78 11.46
C LEU A 67 11.91 4.68 11.07
N ALA A 68 10.67 4.20 11.22
CA ALA A 68 9.50 5.04 11.01
C ALA A 68 9.46 6.22 12.00
N ASP A 69 9.77 5.97 13.27
CA ASP A 69 9.85 7.01 14.31
C ASP A 69 10.94 8.06 14.00
N GLU A 70 12.07 7.64 13.42
CA GLU A 70 13.14 8.55 12.99
C GLU A 70 12.75 9.37 11.76
N LYS A 71 11.92 8.79 10.88
CA LYS A 71 11.64 9.32 9.54
C LYS A 71 10.38 10.16 9.44
N VAL A 72 9.53 10.18 10.46
CA VAL A 72 8.31 11.00 10.49
C VAL A 72 8.54 12.20 11.40
N ASP A 73 8.62 13.39 10.80
CA ASP A 73 8.68 14.64 11.57
C ASP A 73 7.39 14.81 12.38
N GLY A 74 7.51 15.08 13.69
CA GLY A 74 6.37 15.39 14.54
C GLY A 74 5.68 14.19 15.20
N ALA A 75 6.40 13.09 15.44
CA ALA A 75 6.00 12.08 16.44
C ALA A 75 6.06 12.62 17.90
N ASP A 76 5.80 13.91 18.10
CA ASP A 76 5.61 14.58 19.39
C ASP A 76 4.19 14.37 19.95
N GLY A 77 3.49 13.33 19.47
CA GLY A 77 2.16 12.91 19.91
C GLY A 77 2.21 11.48 20.49
N ASP A 78 1.25 11.17 21.37
CA ASP A 78 1.11 9.89 22.11
C ASP A 78 0.89 8.62 21.24
N GLY A 79 1.21 8.64 19.94
CA GLY A 79 0.96 7.54 19.00
C GLY A 79 2.20 7.13 18.20
N ASP A 80 2.30 5.83 17.93
CA ASP A 80 3.38 5.24 17.11
C ASP A 80 3.35 5.76 15.67
N ALA A 81 4.53 6.05 15.09
CA ALA A 81 4.63 6.48 13.70
C ALA A 81 4.14 5.38 12.74
N PRO A 82 3.51 5.74 11.60
CA PRO A 82 3.14 4.77 10.58
C PRO A 82 4.36 4.00 10.08
N THR A 83 4.27 2.68 9.98
CA THR A 83 5.38 1.84 9.50
C THR A 83 5.28 1.50 8.02
N THR A 84 4.18 1.87 7.37
CA THR A 84 3.95 1.55 5.96
C THR A 84 3.62 2.80 5.17
N PHE A 85 4.33 2.98 4.06
CA PHE A 85 4.27 4.16 3.20
C PHE A 85 4.12 3.76 1.74
N VAL A 86 3.56 4.65 0.94
CA VAL A 86 3.67 4.65 -0.51
C VAL A 86 4.55 5.83 -0.89
N GLY A 87 5.44 5.67 -1.87
CA GLY A 87 6.21 6.80 -2.39
C GLY A 87 6.84 6.50 -3.74
N ARG A 88 7.26 7.55 -4.44
CA ARG A 88 7.87 7.48 -5.77
C ARG A 88 9.38 7.31 -5.66
N VAL A 89 9.93 6.34 -6.38
CA VAL A 89 11.39 6.14 -6.47
C VAL A 89 11.99 7.13 -7.44
N ALA A 90 12.42 8.28 -6.93
CA ALA A 90 13.06 9.31 -7.74
C ALA A 90 14.51 8.96 -8.08
N ARG A 91 15.20 8.26 -7.16
CA ARG A 91 16.60 7.87 -7.37
C ARG A 91 16.97 6.63 -6.57
N GLU A 92 17.83 5.81 -7.16
CA GLU A 92 18.40 4.63 -6.51
C GLU A 92 19.93 4.69 -6.49
N THR A 93 20.51 4.29 -5.36
CA THR A 93 21.94 4.03 -5.20
C THR A 93 22.14 2.58 -4.75
N ASP A 94 23.40 2.12 -4.67
CA ASP A 94 23.68 0.79 -4.13
C ASP A 94 23.19 0.59 -2.69
N LYS A 95 23.08 1.66 -1.90
CA LYS A 95 22.84 1.60 -0.44
C LYS A 95 21.48 2.13 0.00
N ALA A 96 20.88 3.02 -0.77
CA ALA A 96 19.66 3.72 -0.39
C ALA A 96 18.79 4.05 -1.61
N ILE A 97 17.50 4.23 -1.36
CA ILE A 97 16.52 4.75 -2.32
C ILE A 97 16.05 6.13 -1.84
N LEU A 98 15.88 7.06 -2.77
CA LEU A 98 15.21 8.34 -2.54
C LEU A 98 13.73 8.15 -2.88
N VAL A 99 12.88 8.38 -1.88
CA VAL A 99 11.43 8.16 -1.94
C VAL A 99 10.72 9.49 -1.81
N GLU A 100 10.33 10.06 -2.94
CA GLU A 100 9.63 11.34 -3.01
C GLU A 100 8.11 11.15 -2.88
N ASP A 101 7.42 12.26 -2.59
CA ASP A 101 5.96 12.35 -2.46
C ASP A 101 5.36 11.38 -1.43
N SER A 102 6.17 10.86 -0.50
CA SER A 102 5.76 9.72 0.33
C SER A 102 4.56 10.01 1.23
N ALA A 103 3.72 8.99 1.43
CA ALA A 103 2.47 9.08 2.18
C ALA A 103 2.16 7.79 2.93
N ALA A 104 1.71 7.91 4.18
CA ALA A 104 1.29 6.79 5.00
C ALA A 104 0.12 6.04 4.35
N THR A 105 0.22 4.71 4.32
CA THR A 105 -0.66 3.88 3.49
C THR A 105 -2.11 3.86 3.95
N HIS A 106 -2.39 4.03 5.24
CA HIS A 106 -3.75 3.86 5.77
C HIS A 106 -4.77 4.83 5.14
N ALA A 107 -4.38 6.07 4.85
CA ALA A 107 -5.24 7.02 4.13
C ALA A 107 -5.50 6.55 2.69
N LEU A 108 -4.44 6.12 1.99
CA LEU A 108 -4.49 5.65 0.62
C LEU A 108 -5.25 4.33 0.47
N MET A 109 -5.13 3.40 1.41
CA MET A 109 -5.91 2.15 1.45
C MET A 109 -7.40 2.42 1.52
N ARG A 110 -7.83 3.40 2.32
CA ARG A 110 -9.25 3.81 2.39
C ARG A 110 -9.73 4.42 1.07
N LEU A 111 -8.88 5.21 0.41
CA LEU A 111 -9.19 5.77 -0.92
C LEU A 111 -9.28 4.68 -1.98
N ALA A 112 -8.30 3.79 -2.05
CA ALA A 112 -8.26 2.66 -2.98
C ALA A 112 -9.48 1.75 -2.82
N HIS A 113 -9.85 1.44 -1.57
CA HIS A 113 -11.06 0.69 -1.28
C HIS A 113 -12.33 1.41 -1.78
N GLY A 114 -12.42 2.73 -1.56
CA GLY A 114 -13.52 3.56 -2.04
C GLY A 114 -13.63 3.60 -3.56
N ILE A 115 -12.50 3.74 -4.26
CA ILE A 115 -12.39 3.68 -5.72
C ILE A 115 -12.94 2.34 -6.23
N ARG A 116 -12.43 1.22 -5.72
CA ARG A 116 -12.88 -0.13 -6.12
C ARG A 116 -14.37 -0.37 -5.85
N SER A 117 -14.90 0.19 -4.78
CA SER A 117 -16.33 0.10 -4.46
C SER A 117 -17.19 0.86 -5.48
N LEU A 118 -16.76 2.06 -5.88
CA LEU A 118 -17.45 2.89 -6.87
C LEU A 118 -17.37 2.29 -8.28
N GLU A 119 -16.23 1.72 -8.69
CA GLU A 119 -16.08 1.02 -9.97
C GLU A 119 -17.07 -0.14 -10.10
N ARG A 120 -17.14 -1.01 -9.08
CA ARG A 120 -18.15 -2.08 -9.05
C ARG A 120 -19.56 -1.52 -9.05
N GLY A 121 -19.79 -0.39 -8.37
CA GLY A 121 -21.07 0.31 -8.40
C GLY A 121 -21.47 0.71 -9.83
N LEU A 122 -20.53 1.25 -10.61
CA LEU A 122 -20.74 1.64 -12.00
C LEU A 122 -20.98 0.44 -12.92
N GLU A 123 -20.21 -0.64 -12.77
CA GLU A 123 -20.42 -1.89 -13.52
C GLU A 123 -21.83 -2.46 -13.31
N ASN A 124 -22.37 -2.30 -12.09
CA ASN A 124 -23.70 -2.78 -11.71
C ASN A 124 -24.82 -1.74 -11.94
N THR A 125 -24.47 -0.51 -12.31
CA THR A 125 -25.47 0.52 -12.64
C THR A 125 -25.91 0.27 -14.07
N GLY A 126 -27.18 -0.14 -14.23
CA GLY A 126 -27.80 -0.38 -15.53
C GLY A 126 -27.94 0.89 -16.37
N ALA A 127 -29.06 1.04 -17.09
CA ALA A 127 -29.31 2.22 -17.94
C ALA A 127 -29.72 3.50 -17.19
N ASP A 128 -29.52 3.57 -15.86
CA ASP A 128 -29.83 4.76 -15.05
C ASP A 128 -28.71 5.80 -15.23
N ALA A 129 -28.93 6.72 -16.17
CA ALA A 129 -27.95 7.72 -16.57
C ALA A 129 -27.60 8.70 -15.43
N ASP A 130 -28.60 9.16 -14.68
CA ASP A 130 -28.41 10.14 -13.61
C ASP A 130 -27.58 9.53 -12.47
N ARG A 131 -27.90 8.29 -12.08
CA ARG A 131 -27.14 7.56 -11.05
C ARG A 131 -25.72 7.26 -11.52
N ARG A 132 -25.54 6.95 -12.80
CA ARG A 132 -24.22 6.68 -13.39
C ARG A 132 -23.36 7.93 -13.35
N GLU A 133 -23.89 9.08 -13.74
CA GLU A 133 -23.17 10.36 -13.71
C GLU A 133 -22.72 10.72 -12.29
N GLU A 134 -23.58 10.56 -11.28
CA GLU A 134 -23.21 10.81 -9.87
C GLU A 134 -22.03 9.92 -9.43
N LEU A 135 -22.07 8.63 -9.77
CA LEU A 135 -21.01 7.69 -9.43
C LEU A 135 -19.69 8.02 -10.14
N GLU A 136 -19.73 8.40 -11.42
CA GLU A 136 -18.56 8.83 -12.19
C GLU A 136 -17.92 10.09 -11.57
N GLN A 137 -18.71 11.09 -11.19
CA GLN A 137 -18.20 12.30 -10.52
C GLN A 137 -17.54 11.98 -9.18
N ARG A 138 -18.15 11.10 -8.37
CA ARG A 138 -17.59 10.67 -7.09
C ARG A 138 -16.31 9.86 -7.25
N LEU A 139 -16.25 9.01 -8.28
CA LEU A 139 -15.06 8.23 -8.61
C LEU A 139 -13.90 9.16 -9.01
N GLN A 140 -14.15 10.13 -9.89
CA GLN A 140 -13.14 11.11 -10.29
C GLN A 140 -12.64 11.94 -9.09
N ALA A 141 -13.53 12.33 -8.17
CA ALA A 141 -13.14 13.03 -6.95
C ALA A 141 -12.22 12.17 -6.06
N LYS A 142 -12.45 10.85 -5.99
CA LYS A 142 -11.60 9.93 -5.22
C LYS A 142 -10.24 9.70 -5.87
N TYR A 143 -10.18 9.57 -7.19
CA TYR A 143 -8.92 9.52 -7.92
C TYR A 143 -8.08 10.77 -7.69
N ARG A 144 -8.69 11.96 -7.76
CA ARG A 144 -7.98 13.21 -7.46
C ARG A 144 -7.42 13.25 -6.03
N GLN A 145 -8.19 12.81 -5.04
CA GLN A 145 -7.72 12.71 -3.64
C GLN A 145 -6.55 11.74 -3.48
N PHE A 146 -6.54 10.67 -4.27
CA PHE A 146 -5.46 9.69 -4.26
C PHE A 146 -4.18 10.28 -4.86
N GLU A 147 -4.29 10.95 -6.00
CA GLU A 147 -3.18 11.60 -6.70
C GLU A 147 -2.55 12.73 -5.88
N THR A 148 -3.34 13.60 -5.24
CA THR A 148 -2.79 14.71 -4.46
C THR A 148 -2.19 14.28 -3.13
N ARG A 149 -2.55 13.09 -2.64
CA ARG A 149 -2.13 12.57 -1.32
C ARG A 149 -2.38 13.58 -0.19
N ASP A 150 -3.34 14.49 -0.38
CA ASP A 150 -3.61 15.59 0.53
C ASP A 150 -3.84 15.05 1.95
N ASP A 151 -3.22 15.71 2.95
CA ASP A 151 -3.30 15.40 4.38
C ASP A 151 -2.63 14.08 4.84
N ALA A 152 -1.90 13.36 3.97
CA ALA A 152 -1.18 12.17 4.39
C ALA A 152 0.16 12.50 5.08
N VAL A 153 0.47 11.77 6.15
CA VAL A 153 1.78 11.84 6.82
C VAL A 153 2.85 11.24 5.91
N GLY A 154 3.84 12.04 5.51
CA GLY A 154 4.97 11.59 4.71
C GLY A 154 6.25 11.35 5.51
N LEU A 155 7.28 10.84 4.84
CA LEU A 155 8.65 10.78 5.35
C LEU A 155 9.28 12.18 5.29
N ALA A 156 9.92 12.61 6.37
CA ALA A 156 10.65 13.86 6.47
C ALA A 156 12.03 13.80 5.79
N ASP A 157 12.74 12.67 5.94
CA ASP A 157 13.96 12.37 5.19
C ASP A 157 13.73 11.22 4.22
N GLU A 158 13.57 11.60 2.95
CA GLU A 158 13.21 10.74 1.84
C GLU A 158 14.27 9.68 1.48
N TRP A 159 15.50 9.78 1.99
CA TRP A 159 16.52 8.74 1.77
C TRP A 159 16.33 7.56 2.70
N VAL A 160 15.87 6.42 2.18
CA VAL A 160 15.66 5.20 2.96
C VAL A 160 16.77 4.19 2.67
N PRO A 161 17.54 3.75 3.68
CA PRO A 161 18.58 2.75 3.50
C PRO A 161 17.99 1.37 3.14
N LYS A 162 18.47 0.76 2.05
CA LYS A 162 17.94 -0.51 1.55
C LYS A 162 18.04 -1.65 2.56
N SER A 163 19.13 -1.68 3.32
CA SER A 163 19.38 -2.70 4.35
C SER A 163 18.44 -2.61 5.55
N GLN A 164 17.66 -1.53 5.68
CA GLN A 164 16.77 -1.28 6.81
C GLN A 164 15.29 -1.36 6.41
N ILE A 165 14.99 -1.49 5.11
CA ILE A 165 13.63 -1.70 4.61
C ILE A 165 13.26 -3.16 4.90
N ARG A 166 12.09 -3.38 5.51
CA ARG A 166 11.57 -4.74 5.73
C ARG A 166 11.05 -5.33 4.43
N SER A 167 10.32 -4.54 3.66
CA SER A 167 9.78 -4.94 2.37
C SER A 167 9.57 -3.71 1.48
N ALA A 168 9.94 -3.83 0.21
CA ALA A 168 9.56 -2.89 -0.84
C ALA A 168 8.79 -3.68 -1.89
N ILE A 169 7.54 -3.29 -2.15
CA ILE A 169 6.60 -4.08 -2.93
C ILE A 169 6.04 -3.23 -4.07
N ARG A 170 5.96 -3.84 -5.23
CA ARG A 170 5.26 -3.30 -6.40
C ARG A 170 4.33 -4.34 -6.99
N ARG A 171 3.27 -3.88 -7.64
CA ARG A 171 2.46 -4.76 -8.49
C ARG A 171 3.04 -4.84 -9.89
N ARG A 172 3.05 -6.05 -10.44
CA ARG A 172 3.34 -6.29 -11.85
C ARG A 172 2.03 -6.51 -12.59
N GLU A 173 1.85 -5.78 -13.69
CA GLU A 173 0.74 -6.03 -14.64
C GLU A 173 0.89 -7.35 -15.39
#